data_AF-A0A0F8ZJB7-F1
#
_entry.id   AF-A0A0F8ZJB7-F1
#
_cell.length_a   1.000
_cell.length_b   1.000
_cell.length_c   1.000
_cell.angle_alpha   90.00
_cell.angle_beta   90.00
_cell.angle_gamma   90.00
#
_symmetry.space_group_name_H-M   'P 1'
#
loop_
_entity.id
_entity.type
_entity.pdbx_description
1 polymer ?
#
loop_
_entity_poly.entity_id
_entity_poly.type
_entity_poly.pdbx_seq_one_letter_code
_entity_poly.pdbx_strand_id
1 'polypeptide(L)'
;MKFYKFCKLKAYFEKGYSLTSYIKWVIAIFGITTQAIVTTLIGMLVYGVSCFFIGWAWYKYDFVLAEAEVSNQFNLFQREMREKLKTKTFK
;
A
#
# COMPACT_ATOMS: atom_id res chain seq x y z
N MET A 1 -15.14 -10.26 -17.57
CA MET A 1 -15.37 -9.54 -16.28
C MET A 1 -15.05 -10.33 -15.00
N LYS A 2 -15.01 -11.68 -14.97
CA LYS A 2 -14.71 -12.43 -13.73
C LYS A 2 -13.31 -12.13 -13.14
N PHE A 3 -12.31 -11.93 -13.99
CA PHE A 3 -10.95 -11.56 -13.56
C PHE A 3 -10.83 -10.18 -12.93
N TYR A 4 -11.70 -9.22 -13.29
CA TYR A 4 -11.64 -7.86 -12.73
C TYR A 4 -11.88 -7.83 -11.22
N LYS A 5 -12.81 -8.65 -10.73
CA LYS A 5 -13.07 -8.78 -9.28
C LYS A 5 -11.84 -9.35 -8.56
N PHE A 6 -11.17 -10.34 -9.16
CA PHE A 6 -9.95 -10.91 -8.61
C PHE A 6 -8.80 -9.90 -8.59
N CYS A 7 -8.62 -9.14 -9.67
CA CYS A 7 -7.63 -8.06 -9.72
C CYS A 7 -7.89 -6.98 -8.66
N LYS A 8 -9.17 -6.62 -8.41
CA LYS A 8 -9.52 -5.70 -7.31
C LYS A 8 -9.15 -6.26 -5.94
N LEU A 9 -9.47 -7.52 -5.68
CA LEU A 9 -9.11 -8.17 -4.41
C LEU A 9 -7.59 -8.23 -4.20
N LYS A 10 -6.85 -8.58 -5.26
CA LYS A 10 -5.38 -8.55 -5.27
C LYS A 10 -4.86 -7.14 -4.95
N ALA A 11 -5.41 -6.10 -5.58
CA ALA A 11 -5.01 -4.72 -5.34
C ALA A 11 -5.24 -4.27 -3.90
N TYR A 12 -6.37 -4.66 -3.29
CA TYR A 12 -6.63 -4.40 -1.86
C TYR A 12 -5.59 -5.08 -0.98
N PHE A 13 -5.32 -6.36 -1.21
CA PHE A 13 -4.32 -7.09 -0.44
C PHE A 13 -2.92 -6.48 -0.57
N GLU A 14 -2.47 -6.19 -1.79
CA GLU A 14 -1.15 -5.60 -2.04
C GLU A 14 -0.99 -4.22 -1.39
N LYS A 15 -2.03 -3.39 -1.44
CA LYS A 15 -1.98 -2.07 -0.82
C LYS A 15 -1.84 -2.15 0.69
N GLY A 16 -2.67 -2.97 1.34
CA GLY A 16 -2.58 -3.17 2.78
C GLY A 16 -1.25 -3.80 3.20
N TYR A 17 -0.79 -4.82 2.48
CA TYR A 17 0.51 -5.46 2.71
C TYR A 17 1.68 -4.49 2.58
N SER A 18 1.64 -3.59 1.59
CA SER A 18 2.65 -2.54 1.41
C SER A 18 2.66 -1.54 2.57
N LEU A 19 1.48 -1.14 3.06
CA LEU A 19 1.35 -0.18 4.18
C LEU A 19 1.84 -0.79 5.49
N THR A 20 1.55 -2.05 5.75
CA THR A 20 1.93 -2.76 6.99
C THR A 20 3.29 -3.45 6.87
N SER A 21 4.13 -3.03 5.92
CA SER A 21 5.46 -3.57 5.64
C SER A 21 6.32 -3.77 6.89
N TYR A 22 6.25 -2.89 7.89
CA TYR A 22 7.04 -3.02 9.12
C TYR A 22 6.51 -4.11 10.07
N ILE A 23 5.19 -4.30 10.13
CA ILE A 23 4.54 -5.29 11.00
C ILE A 23 4.93 -6.71 10.58
N LYS A 24 5.13 -6.95 9.27
CA LYS A 24 5.59 -8.24 8.76
C LYS A 24 6.93 -8.67 9.38
N TRP A 25 7.83 -7.72 9.62
CA TRP A 25 9.16 -7.99 10.18
C TRP A 25 9.06 -8.30 11.66
N VAL A 26 8.14 -7.64 12.38
CA VAL A 26 7.89 -7.94 13.79
C VAL A 26 7.39 -9.37 13.97
N ILE A 27 6.42 -9.79 13.16
CA ILE A 27 5.87 -11.17 13.20
C ILE A 27 6.96 -12.19 12.85
N ALA A 28 7.78 -11.90 11.83
CA ALA A 28 8.87 -12.79 11.42
C ALA A 28 9.93 -12.94 12.52
N ILE A 29 10.38 -11.84 13.13
CA ILE A 29 11.34 -11.87 14.23
C ILE A 29 10.76 -12.66 15.42
N PHE A 30 9.51 -12.40 15.80
CA PHE A 30 8.86 -13.12 16.89
C PHE A 30 8.79 -14.63 16.66
N GLY A 31 8.45 -15.06 15.44
CA GLY A 31 8.41 -16.47 15.08
C GLY A 31 9.78 -17.14 15.12
N ILE A 32 10.84 -16.45 14.68
CA ILE A 32 12.22 -16.95 14.74
C ILE A 32 12.68 -17.08 16.20
N THR A 33 12.38 -16.09 17.05
CA THR A 33 12.83 -16.08 18.45
C THR A 33 12.10 -17.10 19.32
N THR A 34 10.80 -17.32 19.09
CA THR A 34 9.99 -18.18 19.96
C THR A 34 9.93 -19.65 19.51
N GLN A 35 10.35 -19.94 18.27
CA GLN A 35 10.21 -21.26 17.60
C GLN A 35 8.78 -21.84 17.64
N ALA A 36 7.79 -21.03 17.98
CA ALA A 36 6.41 -21.45 18.13
C ALA A 36 5.71 -21.39 16.77
N ILE A 37 5.85 -22.47 15.99
CA ILE A 37 5.39 -22.56 14.60
C ILE A 37 3.88 -22.31 14.49
N VAL A 38 3.09 -22.93 15.36
CA VAL A 38 1.62 -22.88 15.28
C VAL A 38 1.08 -21.48 15.59
N THR A 39 1.58 -20.83 16.65
CA THR A 39 1.16 -19.46 17.01
C THR A 39 1.59 -18.45 15.96
N THR A 40 2.79 -18.61 15.40
CA THR A 40 3.29 -17.79 14.30
C THR A 40 2.44 -17.96 13.04
N LEU A 41 2.02 -19.19 12.71
CA LEU A 41 1.15 -19.46 11.56
C LEU A 41 -0.23 -18.80 11.72
N ILE A 42 -0.84 -18.90 12.90
CA ILE A 42 -2.10 -18.22 13.21
C ILE A 42 -1.91 -16.69 13.10
N GLY A 43 -0.82 -16.15 13.65
CA GLY A 43 -0.48 -14.74 13.54
C GLY A 43 -0.34 -14.27 12.09
N MET A 44 0.30 -15.07 11.23
CA MET A 44 0.42 -14.79 9.80
C MET A 44 -0.93 -14.80 9.08
N LEU A 45 -1.83 -15.73 9.41
CA LEU A 45 -3.18 -15.79 8.84
C LEU A 45 -4.02 -14.56 9.24
N VAL A 46 -4.03 -14.22 10.53
CA VAL A 46 -4.73 -13.04 11.04
C VAL A 46 -4.16 -11.77 10.41
N TYR A 47 -2.83 -11.68 10.28
CA TYR A 47 -2.16 -10.57 9.62
C TYR A 47 -2.58 -10.48 8.15
N GLY A 48 -2.57 -11.58 7.39
CA GLY A 48 -2.99 -11.59 5.99
C GLY A 48 -4.42 -11.08 5.80
N VAL A 49 -5.35 -11.52 6.65
CA VAL A 49 -6.73 -11.02 6.64
C VAL A 49 -6.78 -9.53 6.97
N SER A 50 -6.01 -9.07 7.96
CA SER A 50 -5.95 -7.65 8.32
C SER A 50 -5.42 -6.77 7.17
N CYS A 51 -4.42 -7.22 6.42
CA CYS A 51 -3.91 -6.49 5.25
C CYS A 51 -5.01 -6.28 4.20
N PHE A 52 -5.84 -7.30 3.95
CA PHE A 52 -6.95 -7.17 3.03
C PHE A 52 -7.95 -6.07 3.45
N PHE A 53 -8.34 -6.04 4.73
CA PHE A 53 -9.26 -5.01 5.24
C PHE A 53 -8.66 -3.61 5.26
N ILE A 54 -7.37 -3.49 5.63
CA ILE A 54 -6.65 -2.21 5.63
C ILE A 54 -6.59 -1.65 4.20
N GLY A 55 -6.20 -2.48 3.24
CA GLY A 55 -6.16 -2.06 1.85
C GLY A 55 -7.55 -1.71 1.30
N TRP A 56 -8.57 -2.51 1.60
CA TRP A 56 -9.96 -2.19 1.24
C TRP A 56 -10.41 -0.83 1.80
N ALA A 57 -10.12 -0.54 3.08
CA ALA A 57 -10.41 0.75 3.69
C ALA A 57 -9.68 1.89 2.97
N TRP A 58 -8.40 1.69 2.63
CA TRP A 58 -7.59 2.69 1.91
C TRP A 58 -8.19 3.08 0.55
N TYR A 59 -8.74 2.11 -0.18
CA TYR A 59 -9.45 2.37 -1.43
C TYR A 59 -10.87 2.91 -1.20
N LYS A 60 -11.56 2.52 -0.11
CA LYS A 60 -12.92 2.98 0.18
C LYS A 60 -12.99 4.45 0.58
N TYR A 61 -11.96 4.97 1.25
CA TYR A 61 -11.87 6.36 1.69
C TYR A 61 -11.03 7.24 0.76
N ASP A 62 -10.76 6.79 -0.48
CA ASP A 62 -9.99 7.51 -1.49
C ASP A 62 -8.58 7.97 -1.05
N PHE A 63 -8.01 7.35 -0.01
CA PHE A 63 -6.64 7.65 0.45
C PHE A 63 -5.59 7.38 -0.64
N VAL A 64 -5.87 6.48 -1.58
CA VAL A 64 -4.99 6.23 -2.74
C VAL A 64 -4.83 7.48 -3.60
N LEU A 65 -5.89 8.26 -3.80
CA LEU A 65 -5.82 9.50 -4.57
C LEU A 65 -5.06 10.57 -3.80
N ALA A 66 -5.35 10.71 -2.50
CA ALA A 66 -4.63 11.65 -1.64
C ALA A 66 -3.12 11.34 -1.58
N GLU A 67 -2.75 10.06 -1.48
CA GLU A 67 -1.35 9.64 -1.49
C GLU A 67 -0.66 9.95 -2.82
N ALA A 68 -1.34 9.76 -3.95
CA ALA A 68 -0.83 10.14 -5.25
C ALA A 68 -0.63 11.66 -5.37
N GLU A 69 -1.55 12.46 -4.82
CA GLU A 69 -1.43 13.92 -4.81
C GLU A 69 -0.25 14.40 -3.95
N VAL A 70 -0.10 13.85 -2.75
CA VAL A 70 1.06 14.12 -1.89
C VAL A 70 2.35 13.69 -2.58
N SER A 71 2.40 12.49 -3.16
CA SER A 71 3.58 12.02 -3.91
C SER A 71 3.94 12.97 -5.07
N ASN A 72 2.93 13.48 -5.77
CA ASN A 72 3.09 14.44 -6.86
C ASN A 72 3.66 15.80 -6.42
N GLN A 73 3.55 16.18 -5.15
CA GLN A 73 4.21 17.39 -4.64
C GLN A 73 5.73 17.23 -4.57
N PHE A 74 6.21 16.01 -4.29
CA PHE A 74 7.64 15.69 -4.16
C PHE A 74 8.26 15.12 -5.45
N ASN A 75 7.44 14.83 -6.45
CA ASN A 75 7.90 14.27 -7.72
C ASN A 75 8.62 15.34 -8.57
N LEU A 76 9.94 15.17 -8.76
CA LEU A 76 10.80 16.05 -9.55
C LEU A 76 10.28 16.24 -10.98
N PHE A 77 9.82 15.18 -11.64
CA PHE A 77 9.30 15.26 -13.01
C PHE A 77 8.06 16.15 -13.09
N GLN A 78 7.14 16.02 -12.14
CA GLN A 78 5.96 16.88 -12.09
C GLN A 78 6.31 18.33 -11.74
N ARG A 79 7.34 18.55 -10.91
CA ARG A 79 7.87 19.88 -10.63
C ARG A 79 8.45 20.52 -11.91
N GLU A 80 9.29 19.80 -12.63
CA GLU A 80 9.88 20.25 -13.91
C GLU A 80 8.81 20.55 -14.98
N MET A 81 7.77 19.72 -15.08
CA MET A 81 6.65 19.96 -15.99
C MET A 81 5.86 21.22 -15.62
N ARG A 82 5.59 21.45 -14.33
CA ARG A 82 4.93 22.67 -13.84
C ARG A 82 5.76 23.92 -14.14
N GLU A 83 7.07 23.85 -13.98
CA GLU A 83 7.99 24.94 -14.32
C GLU A 83 7.98 25.22 -15.82
N LYS A 84 8.12 24.20 -16.67
CA LYS A 84 8.07 24.34 -18.15
C LYS A 84 6.76 24.94 -18.65
N LEU A 85 5.62 24.55 -18.05
CA LEU A 85 4.32 25.12 -18.41
C LEU A 85 4.23 26.60 -18.04
N LYS A 86 4.70 27.00 -16.85
CA LYS A 86 4.74 28.41 -16.46
C LYS A 86 5.59 29.23 -17.44
N THR A 87 6.76 28.74 -17.84
CA THR A 87 7.62 29.48 -18.79
C THR A 87 7.01 29.61 -20.20
N LYS A 88 6.11 28.70 -20.59
CA LYS A 88 5.47 28.67 -21.91
C LYS A 88 4.22 29.55 -22.00
N THR A 89 3.53 29.80 -20.89
CA THR A 89 2.36 30.69 -20.83
C THR A 89 2.76 32.19 -20.77
N PHE A 90 4.02 32.49 -20.42
CA PHE A 90 4.56 33.86 -20.33
C PHE A 90 5.44 34.25 -21.54
N LYS A 91 5.40 33.47 -22.62
CA LYS A 91 5.96 33.83 -23.93
C LYS A 91 4.84 33.87 -24.95
#